data_AF-A0A7C5U3I4-F1
#
_entry.id   AF-A0A7C5U3I4-F1
#
_cell.length_a   1.000
_cell.length_b   1.000
_cell.length_c   1.000
_cell.angle_alpha   90.00
_cell.angle_beta   90.00
_cell.angle_gamma   90.00
#
_symmetry.space_group_name_H-M   'P 1'
#
loop_
_entity.id
_entity.type
_entity.pdbx_description
1 polymer ?
#
loop_
_entity_poly.entity_id
_entity_poly.type
_entity_poly.pdbx_seq_one_letter_code
_entity_poly.pdbx_strand_id
1 'polypeptide(L)'
;MIEELLGVNLYNQRAEIINMEQYAKSTNLLIFVYPNNRNPEFLGMLGILNRYIGDKIAINTDSVDENLNVAAQLKIEFDILSDPSRIVIRRLGAIAITRVGGEDREVFIPTAYVFIDGRLEKKASVYKQDEFMEFLNSIEYLRK
;
A
#
# COMPACT_ATOMS: atom_id res chain seq x y z
N MET A 1 -9.40 -8.74 -7.05
CA MET A 1 -9.10 -7.99 -8.30
C MET A 1 -9.11 -6.50 -7.99
N ILE A 2 -8.47 -5.61 -8.79
CA ILE A 2 -8.52 -4.17 -8.47
C ILE A 2 -9.96 -3.63 -8.50
N GLU A 3 -10.85 -4.33 -9.20
CA GLU A 3 -12.29 -4.08 -9.26
C GLU A 3 -12.96 -4.04 -7.88
N GLU A 4 -12.42 -4.76 -6.89
CA GLU A 4 -12.93 -4.72 -5.51
C GLU A 4 -12.72 -3.35 -4.86
N LEU A 5 -11.85 -2.51 -5.42
CA LEU A 5 -11.56 -1.16 -4.94
C LEU A 5 -12.40 -0.08 -5.63
N LEU A 6 -13.18 -0.43 -6.66
CA LEU A 6 -14.01 0.55 -7.39
C LEU A 6 -15.04 1.19 -6.46
N GLY A 7 -15.35 2.46 -6.73
CA GLY A 7 -16.26 3.27 -5.91
C GLY A 7 -15.73 3.64 -4.51
N VAL A 8 -14.47 3.34 -4.18
CA VAL A 8 -13.85 3.77 -2.92
C VAL A 8 -13.03 5.03 -3.13
N ASN A 9 -13.29 6.02 -2.29
CA ASN A 9 -12.55 7.26 -2.22
C ASN A 9 -11.70 7.27 -0.94
N LEU A 10 -10.41 7.49 -1.09
CA LEU A 10 -9.49 7.76 0.02
C LEU A 10 -8.91 9.16 -0.12
N TYR A 11 -8.31 9.68 0.95
CA TYR A 11 -7.56 10.92 0.89
C TYR A 11 -6.07 10.61 0.77
N ASN A 12 -5.37 11.30 -0.13
CA ASN A 12 -3.91 11.28 -0.13
C ASN A 12 -3.34 12.23 0.93
N GLN A 13 -2.02 12.26 1.05
CA GLN A 13 -1.27 13.12 1.97
C GLN A 13 -1.47 14.63 1.73
N ARG A 14 -2.03 15.04 0.59
CA ARG A 14 -2.35 16.44 0.25
C ARG A 14 -3.80 16.81 0.55
N ALA A 15 -4.55 15.92 1.22
CA ALA A 15 -5.99 16.03 1.44
C ALA A 15 -6.82 16.04 0.13
N GLU A 16 -6.26 15.51 -0.96
CA GLU A 16 -6.96 15.34 -2.22
C GLU A 16 -7.71 14.01 -2.21
N ILE A 17 -8.92 14.00 -2.76
CA ILE A 17 -9.71 12.77 -2.90
C ILE A 17 -9.17 11.97 -4.07
N ILE A 18 -8.74 10.75 -3.78
CA ILE A 18 -8.25 9.76 -4.73
C ILE A 18 -9.34 8.71 -4.91
N ASN A 19 -9.91 8.67 -6.11
CA ASN A 19 -10.79 7.58 -6.52
C ASN A 19 -9.94 6.40 -7.00
N MET A 20 -10.06 5.24 -6.35
CA MET A 20 -9.30 4.05 -6.69
C MET A 20 -9.54 3.55 -8.12
N GLU A 21 -10.65 3.94 -8.77
CA GLU A 21 -10.93 3.65 -10.19
C GLU A 21 -9.88 4.21 -11.14
N GLN A 22 -9.17 5.28 -10.77
CA GLN A 22 -8.13 5.84 -11.63
C GLN A 22 -6.95 4.87 -11.83
N TYR A 23 -6.67 4.04 -10.83
CA TYR A 23 -5.61 3.03 -10.90
C TYR A 23 -6.06 1.72 -11.56
N ALA A 24 -7.37 1.52 -11.77
CA ALA A 24 -7.87 0.39 -12.56
C ALA A 24 -7.46 0.50 -14.05
N LYS A 25 -7.06 1.69 -14.49
CA LYS A 25 -6.54 1.95 -15.85
C LYS A 25 -5.02 1.87 -15.95
N SER A 26 -4.30 1.78 -14.82
CA SER A 26 -2.86 1.65 -14.81
C SER A 26 -2.47 0.29 -15.39
N THR A 27 -1.54 0.30 -16.35
CA THR A 27 -0.99 -0.91 -16.96
C THR A 27 -0.23 -1.74 -15.94
N ASN A 28 0.56 -1.09 -15.08
CA ASN A 28 1.32 -1.71 -14.00
C ASN A 28 1.20 -0.86 -12.74
N LEU A 29 0.45 -1.33 -11.74
CA LEU A 29 0.29 -0.63 -10.46
C LEU A 29 0.93 -1.42 -9.34
N LEU A 30 1.81 -0.75 -8.58
CA LEU A 30 2.31 -1.27 -7.31
C LEU A 30 1.56 -0.64 -6.14
N ILE A 31 1.00 -1.49 -5.26
CA ILE A 31 0.38 -1.04 -4.02
C ILE A 31 1.19 -1.58 -2.85
N PHE A 32 1.62 -0.70 -1.95
CA PHE A 32 2.21 -1.11 -0.68
C PHE A 32 1.26 -0.78 0.49
N VAL A 33 0.78 -1.81 1.17
CA VAL A 33 -0.11 -1.67 2.33
C VAL A 33 0.69 -1.91 3.60
N TYR A 34 0.69 -0.95 4.52
CA TYR A 34 1.43 -1.04 5.79
C TYR A 34 0.64 -0.44 6.96
N PRO A 35 0.92 -0.83 8.22
CA PRO A 35 0.06 -0.46 9.35
C PRO A 35 0.02 1.04 9.62
N ASN A 36 1.20 1.64 9.80
CA ASN A 36 1.37 3.05 10.17
C ASN A 36 2.82 3.50 9.96
N ASN A 37 3.03 4.79 10.06
CA ASN A 37 4.28 5.52 9.88
C ASN A 37 5.21 5.50 11.11
N ARG A 38 4.80 4.86 12.22
CA ARG A 38 5.59 4.87 13.47
C ARG A 38 6.72 3.86 13.47
N ASN A 39 6.68 2.89 12.55
CA ASN A 39 7.72 1.87 12.43
C ASN A 39 8.76 2.28 11.37
N PRO A 40 10.04 2.47 11.76
CA PRO A 40 11.12 2.82 10.84
C PRO A 40 11.30 1.86 9.65
N GLU A 41 10.97 0.57 9.81
CA GLU A 41 11.07 -0.40 8.71
C GLU A 41 10.16 -0.01 7.54
N PHE A 42 8.92 0.40 7.82
CA PHE A 42 7.98 0.81 6.77
C PHE A 42 8.37 2.14 6.14
N LEU A 43 8.93 3.06 6.93
CA LEU A 43 9.49 4.31 6.39
C LEU A 43 10.66 4.02 5.42
N GLY A 44 11.53 3.06 5.76
CA GLY A 44 12.58 2.58 4.87
C GLY A 44 12.02 1.99 3.57
N MET A 45 10.98 1.16 3.66
CA MET A 45 10.28 0.60 2.49
C MET A 45 9.64 1.68 1.62
N LEU A 46 9.06 2.75 2.19
CA LEU A 46 8.56 3.89 1.42
C LEU A 46 9.68 4.62 0.68
N GLY A 47 10.84 4.80 1.31
CA GLY A 47 12.02 5.36 0.65
C GLY A 47 12.55 4.51 -0.51
N ILE A 48 12.50 3.18 -0.36
CA ILE A 48 12.78 2.23 -1.44
C ILE A 48 11.75 2.39 -2.57
N LEU A 49 10.46 2.38 -2.22
CA LEU A 49 9.35 2.49 -3.16
C LEU A 49 9.41 3.81 -3.95
N ASN A 50 9.80 4.92 -3.32
CA ASN A 50 9.92 6.22 -3.98
C ASN A 50 10.89 6.19 -5.18
N ARG A 51 11.91 5.31 -5.13
CA ARG A 51 12.89 5.13 -6.22
C ARG A 51 12.41 4.16 -7.30
N TYR A 52 11.30 3.45 -7.09
CA TYR A 52 10.73 2.55 -8.08
C TYR A 52 10.07 3.35 -9.23
N ILE A 53 10.33 2.94 -10.47
CA ILE A 53 9.78 3.57 -11.67
C ILE A 53 8.48 2.85 -12.05
N GLY A 54 7.39 3.60 -12.19
CA GLY A 54 6.05 3.08 -12.50
C GLY A 54 4.99 3.69 -11.59
N ASP A 55 3.72 3.37 -11.89
CA ASP A 55 2.60 3.78 -11.05
C ASP A 55 2.66 3.03 -9.72
N LYS A 56 2.59 3.79 -8.64
CA LYS A 56 2.72 3.27 -7.29
C LYS A 56 1.92 4.10 -6.30
N ILE A 57 1.40 3.41 -5.30
CA ILE A 57 0.74 4.03 -4.15
C ILE A 57 1.12 3.28 -2.88
N ALA A 58 1.00 3.96 -1.75
CA ALA A 58 1.00 3.29 -0.46
C ALA A 58 -0.30 3.56 0.29
N ILE A 59 -0.71 2.64 1.18
CA ILE A 59 -1.96 2.73 1.94
C ILE A 59 -1.69 2.32 3.39
N ASN A 60 -2.17 3.11 4.33
CA ASN A 60 -2.04 2.82 5.77
C ASN A 60 -3.26 3.29 6.58
N THR A 61 -3.22 3.14 7.90
CA THR A 61 -4.30 3.59 8.79
C THR A 61 -4.08 4.98 9.40
N ASP A 62 -2.98 5.64 9.08
CA ASP A 62 -2.64 6.94 9.65
C ASP A 62 -3.46 8.04 9.01
N SER A 63 -3.55 9.17 9.71
CA SER A 63 -4.24 10.37 9.23
C SER A 63 -3.53 11.01 8.03
N VAL A 64 -4.26 11.85 7.30
CA VAL A 64 -3.70 12.67 6.21
C VAL A 64 -2.51 13.50 6.69
N ASP A 65 -2.60 14.11 7.86
CA ASP A 65 -1.53 14.95 8.43
C ASP A 65 -0.27 14.15 8.76
N GLU A 66 -0.41 12.94 9.33
CA GLU A 66 0.72 12.04 9.56
C GLU A 66 1.39 11.62 8.24
N ASN A 67 0.59 11.32 7.21
CA ASN A 67 1.10 10.98 5.88
C ASN A 67 1.80 12.18 5.20
N LEU A 68 1.29 13.41 5.37
CA LEU A 68 1.93 14.62 4.86
C LEU A 68 3.34 14.81 5.44
N ASN A 69 3.48 14.62 6.76
CA ASN A 69 4.77 14.75 7.43
C ASN A 69 5.78 13.73 6.93
N VAL A 70 5.37 12.46 6.76
CA VAL A 70 6.23 11.41 6.20
C VAL A 70 6.61 11.71 4.75
N ALA A 71 5.65 12.15 3.94
CA ALA A 71 5.90 12.48 2.54
C ALA A 71 6.90 13.63 2.41
N ALA A 72 6.80 14.66 3.25
CA ALA A 72 7.77 15.75 3.29
C ALA A 72 9.16 15.27 3.75
N GLN A 73 9.23 14.46 4.81
CA GLN A 73 10.48 13.94 5.36
C GLN A 73 11.24 13.07 4.35
N LEU A 74 10.54 12.16 3.67
CA LEU A 74 11.12 11.20 2.74
C LEU A 74 11.13 11.69 1.28
N LYS A 75 10.63 12.91 1.03
CA LYS A 75 10.44 13.50 -0.31
C LYS A 75 9.67 12.56 -1.24
N ILE A 76 8.56 12.01 -0.74
CA ILE A 76 7.72 11.07 -1.49
C ILE A 76 6.92 11.84 -2.55
N GLU A 77 6.99 11.36 -3.78
CA GLU A 77 6.31 11.98 -4.93
C GLU A 77 5.00 11.28 -5.31
N PHE A 78 4.79 10.04 -4.85
CA PHE A 78 3.59 9.25 -5.10
C PHE A 78 2.53 9.44 -4.00
N ASP A 79 1.30 8.94 -4.22
CA ASP A 79 0.22 9.08 -3.24
C ASP A 79 0.36 8.08 -2.08
N ILE A 80 0.26 8.60 -0.86
CA ILE A 80 0.08 7.82 0.38
C ILE A 80 -1.37 8.03 0.83
N LEU A 81 -2.17 6.98 0.71
CA LEU A 81 -3.60 7.01 0.97
C LEU A 81 -3.90 6.67 2.43
N SER A 82 -4.67 7.54 3.07
CA SER A 82 -5.17 7.37 4.43
C SER A 82 -6.44 6.52 4.42
N ASP A 83 -6.39 5.33 5.01
CA ASP A 83 -7.53 4.42 5.21
C ASP A 83 -7.68 4.03 6.70
N PRO A 84 -8.03 4.99 7.59
CA PRO A 84 -8.19 4.73 9.02
C PRO A 84 -9.30 3.73 9.32
N SER A 85 -10.30 3.62 8.43
CA SER A 85 -11.40 2.66 8.51
C SER A 85 -11.02 1.23 8.08
N ARG A 86 -9.85 1.08 7.43
CA ARG A 86 -9.32 -0.17 6.88
C ARG A 86 -10.21 -0.79 5.80
N ILE A 87 -11.06 -0.02 5.12
CA ILE A 87 -11.98 -0.56 4.11
C ILE A 87 -11.20 -1.12 2.92
N VAL A 88 -10.25 -0.37 2.39
CA VAL A 88 -9.40 -0.82 1.27
C VAL A 88 -8.41 -1.87 1.74
N ILE A 89 -7.80 -1.68 2.91
CA ILE A 89 -6.86 -2.63 3.51
C ILE A 89 -7.51 -4.02 3.67
N ARG A 90 -8.77 -4.10 4.13
CA ARG A 90 -9.53 -5.36 4.20
C ARG A 90 -9.84 -5.94 2.84
N ARG A 91 -10.29 -5.14 1.88
CA ARG A 91 -10.60 -5.60 0.51
C ARG A 91 -9.38 -6.17 -0.20
N LEU A 92 -8.20 -5.60 0.06
CA LEU A 92 -6.93 -6.14 -0.43
C LEU A 92 -6.51 -7.44 0.28
N GLY A 93 -7.16 -7.82 1.38
CA GLY A 93 -6.81 -8.99 2.17
C GLY A 93 -5.59 -8.79 3.05
N ALA A 94 -5.26 -7.55 3.42
CA ALA A 94 -4.13 -7.20 4.30
C ALA A 94 -4.50 -7.24 5.80
N ILE A 95 -5.65 -7.83 6.16
CA ILE A 95 -6.08 -8.09 7.53
C ILE A 95 -6.34 -9.59 7.69
N ALA A 96 -5.69 -10.22 8.66
CA ALA A 96 -6.05 -11.57 9.11
C ALA A 96 -6.85 -11.50 10.41
N ILE A 97 -7.68 -12.53 10.65
CA ILE A 97 -8.38 -12.71 11.92
C ILE A 97 -7.63 -13.79 12.71
N THR A 98 -7.20 -13.44 13.92
CA THR A 98 -6.60 -14.37 14.88
C THR A 98 -7.49 -14.49 16.10
N ARG A 99 -7.58 -15.69 16.68
CA ARG A 99 -8.37 -15.92 17.88
C ARG A 99 -7.47 -15.89 19.11
N VAL A 100 -7.67 -14.90 19.99
CA VAL A 100 -6.88 -14.74 21.22
C VAL A 100 -7.84 -14.75 22.40
N GLY A 101 -7.69 -15.73 23.29
CA GLY A 101 -8.55 -15.84 24.48
C GLY A 101 -10.03 -16.08 24.15
N GLY A 102 -10.35 -16.63 22.98
CA GLY A 102 -11.72 -16.89 22.55
C GLY A 102 -12.34 -15.77 21.69
N GLU A 103 -11.70 -14.60 21.61
CA GLU A 103 -12.14 -13.45 20.82
C GLU A 103 -11.39 -13.35 19.49
N ASP A 104 -12.10 -12.97 18.44
CA ASP A 104 -11.52 -12.68 17.13
C ASP A 104 -10.89 -11.28 17.14
N ARG A 105 -9.61 -11.21 16.77
CA ARG A 105 -8.85 -9.97 16.67
C ARG A 105 -8.27 -9.83 15.27
N GLU A 106 -8.31 -8.60 14.78
CA GLU A 106 -7.71 -8.26 13.50
C GLU A 106 -6.21 -8.01 13.66
N VAL A 107 -5.45 -8.63 12.78
CA VAL A 107 -4.01 -8.47 12.65
C VAL A 107 -3.72 -7.89 11.28
N PHE A 108 -2.99 -6.78 11.27
CA PHE A 108 -2.52 -6.17 10.03
C PHE A 108 -1.36 -6.98 9.44
N ILE A 109 -1.43 -7.26 8.15
CA ILE A 109 -0.38 -7.93 7.38
C ILE A 109 0.17 -6.91 6.37
N PRO A 110 1.35 -6.32 6.62
CA PRO A 110 2.01 -5.47 5.64
C PRO A 110 2.23 -6.27 4.36
N THR A 111 1.73 -5.77 3.23
CA THR A 111 1.67 -6.55 1.99
C THR A 111 1.93 -5.64 0.80
N ALA A 112 2.79 -6.10 -0.11
CA ALA A 112 2.99 -5.48 -1.41
C ALA A 112 2.18 -6.25 -2.47
N TYR A 113 1.59 -5.51 -3.41
CA TYR A 113 0.77 -6.03 -4.50
C TYR A 113 1.25 -5.44 -5.82
N VAL A 114 1.22 -6.25 -6.87
CA VAL A 114 1.38 -5.80 -8.25
C VAL A 114 0.13 -6.17 -9.03
N PHE A 115 -0.47 -5.17 -9.64
CA PHE A 115 -1.56 -5.34 -10.58
C PHE A 115 -1.07 -5.04 -11.99
N ILE A 116 -1.42 -5.91 -12.95
CA ILE A 116 -1.18 -5.73 -14.38
C ILE A 116 -2.53 -5.72 -15.07
N ASP A 117 -2.83 -4.63 -15.80
CA ASP A 117 -4.13 -4.42 -16.45
C ASP A 117 -5.32 -4.69 -15.49
N GLY A 118 -5.19 -4.20 -14.25
CA GLY A 118 -6.17 -4.36 -13.17
C GLY A 118 -6.27 -5.77 -12.53
N ARG A 119 -5.49 -6.74 -13.01
CA ARG A 119 -5.43 -8.10 -12.45
C ARG A 119 -4.28 -8.24 -11.47
N LEU A 120 -4.53 -8.89 -10.34
CA LEU A 120 -3.48 -9.17 -9.36
C LEU A 120 -2.50 -10.19 -9.94
N GLU A 121 -1.28 -9.77 -10.23
CA GLU A 121 -0.21 -10.65 -10.73
C GLU A 121 0.57 -11.26 -9.57
N LYS A 122 0.92 -10.43 -8.58
CA LYS A 122 1.76 -10.85 -7.46
C LYS A 122 1.39 -10.15 -6.17
N LYS A 123 1.51 -10.88 -5.05
CA LYS A 123 1.51 -10.30 -3.71
C LYS A 123 2.50 -10.99 -2.79
N ALA A 124 3.03 -10.26 -1.81
CA ALA A 124 3.86 -10.81 -0.76
C ALA A 124 3.67 -10.03 0.54
N SER A 125 3.62 -10.73 1.67
CA SER A 125 3.74 -10.10 2.97
C SER A 125 5.18 -9.65 3.19
N VAL A 126 5.37 -8.42 3.65
CA VAL A 126 6.68 -7.75 3.70
C VAL A 126 6.85 -7.02 5.03
N TYR A 127 7.46 -7.70 6.00
CA TYR A 127 7.69 -7.18 7.34
C TYR A 127 9.03 -6.46 7.47
N LYS A 128 9.94 -6.70 6.52
CA LYS A 128 11.31 -6.16 6.52
C LYS A 128 11.68 -5.57 5.16
N GLN A 129 12.63 -4.65 5.16
CA GLN A 129 13.13 -4.03 3.93
C GLN A 129 13.72 -5.03 2.93
N ASP A 130 14.43 -6.06 3.39
CA ASP A 130 15.00 -7.08 2.50
C ASP A 130 13.91 -7.88 1.77
N GLU A 131 12.83 -8.25 2.47
CA GLU A 131 11.67 -8.93 1.88
C GLU A 131 10.98 -8.05 0.83
N PHE A 132 10.90 -6.74 1.09
CA PHE A 132 10.35 -5.78 0.15
C PHE A 132 11.25 -5.62 -1.09
N MET A 133 12.57 -5.57 -0.90
CA MET A 133 13.53 -5.54 -2.01
C MET A 133 13.47 -6.83 -2.84
N GLU A 134 13.38 -7.99 -2.21
CA GLU A 134 13.19 -9.28 -2.90
C GLU A 134 11.90 -9.27 -3.73
N PHE A 135 10.80 -8.73 -3.18
CA PHE A 135 9.56 -8.55 -3.92
C PHE A 135 9.76 -7.66 -5.15
N LEU A 136 10.37 -6.48 -5.00
CA LEU A 136 10.63 -5.55 -6.11
C LEU A 136 11.54 -6.16 -7.18
N ASN A 137 12.62 -6.85 -6.78
CA ASN A 137 13.53 -7.55 -7.69
C ASN A 137 12.79 -8.62 -8.51
N SER A 138 11.86 -9.32 -7.86
CA SER A 138 11.08 -10.38 -8.49
C SER A 138 10.06 -9.90 -9.53
N ILE A 139 9.85 -8.58 -9.65
CA ILE A 139 8.94 -7.94 -10.61
C ILE A 139 9.66 -6.97 -11.55
N GLU A 140 11.01 -6.95 -11.55
CA GLU A 140 11.77 -6.01 -12.39
C GLU A 140 11.56 -6.20 -13.90
N TYR A 141 11.12 -7.40 -14.32
CA TYR A 141 10.78 -7.66 -15.72
C TYR A 141 9.60 -6.81 -16.23
N LEU A 142 8.80 -6.24 -15.32
CA LEU A 142 7.70 -5.32 -15.64
C LEU A 142 8.17 -3.89 -15.96
N ARG A 143 9.47 -3.61 -15.90
CA ARG A 143 10.07 -2.29 -16.18
C ARG A 143 10.35 -2.04 -17.68
N LYS A 144 9.92 -2.92 -18.59
CA LYS A 144 10.21 -2.85 -20.04
C LYS A 144 9.07 -2.25 -20.84
#